data_AF-A0A3B8R6G1-F1
#
_entry.id   AF-A0A3B8R6G1-F1
#
_cell.length_a   1.000
_cell.length_b   1.000
_cell.length_c   1.000
_cell.angle_alpha   90.00
_cell.angle_beta   90.00
_cell.angle_gamma   90.00
#
_symmetry.space_group_name_H-M   'P 1'
#
loop_
_entity.id
_entity.type
_entity.pdbx_description
1 polymer ?
#
loop_
_entity_poly.entity_id
_entity_poly.type
_entity_poly.pdbx_seq_one_letter_code
_entity_poly.pdbx_strand_id
1 'polypeptide(L)'
;MLYQDAHQWCAADQKRVMFFGMSGLGKTHMSTTLRSTGNWYHYSIDYRIGTRYMGELIVDNAKFEAMKVPFLRDLLLSDSIYISSNVTFENLSPVSSYLGKPGAPADGGIPIIEYRRRQEQFRHSEIQALEDTEYFADRARRLYGYSHFICDTGGSICEWINVNDEKDPLMTKLSNICLPVWIKGDDAHTNALVERFDKAPKPMSYQPEFFLKC
;
A
#
# COMPACT_ATOMS: atom_id res chain seq x y z
N MET A 1 -21.03 -7.63 6.59
CA MET A 1 -20.30 -8.63 5.77
C MET A 1 -21.06 -8.91 4.48
N LEU A 2 -20.35 -8.94 3.35
CA LEU A 2 -20.91 -9.15 2.00
C LEU A 2 -21.57 -10.53 1.82
N TYR A 3 -20.93 -11.58 2.32
CA TYR A 3 -21.47 -12.95 2.31
C TYR A 3 -21.75 -13.37 3.74
N GLN A 4 -22.96 -13.86 4.01
CA GLN A 4 -23.36 -14.30 5.35
C GLN A 4 -22.93 -15.73 5.66
N ASP A 5 -22.76 -16.55 4.62
CA ASP A 5 -22.39 -17.96 4.75
C ASP A 5 -21.65 -18.48 3.49
N ALA A 6 -21.18 -19.73 3.58
CA ALA A 6 -20.46 -20.39 2.49
C ALA A 6 -21.33 -20.66 1.26
N HIS A 7 -22.64 -20.86 1.44
CA HIS A 7 -23.57 -21.12 0.34
C HIS A 7 -23.72 -19.88 -0.53
N GLN A 8 -23.90 -18.71 0.08
CA GLN A 8 -23.94 -17.42 -0.62
C GLN A 8 -22.64 -17.14 -1.38
N TRP A 9 -21.48 -17.45 -0.78
CA TRP A 9 -20.20 -17.34 -1.47
C TRP A 9 -20.09 -18.25 -2.70
N CYS A 10 -20.44 -19.54 -2.55
CA CYS A 10 -20.35 -20.50 -3.64
C CYS A 10 -21.28 -20.14 -4.80
N ALA A 11 -22.50 -19.71 -4.48
CA ALA A 11 -23.52 -19.32 -5.46
C ALA A 11 -23.28 -17.93 -6.09
N ALA A 12 -22.36 -17.12 -5.56
CA ALA A 12 -22.12 -15.78 -6.09
C ALA A 12 -21.46 -15.84 -7.48
N ASP A 13 -22.16 -15.30 -8.48
CA ASP A 13 -21.63 -15.05 -9.82
C ASP A 13 -20.46 -14.06 -9.80
N GLN A 14 -20.49 -13.15 -8.82
CA GLN A 14 -19.47 -12.12 -8.63
C GLN A 14 -18.82 -12.22 -7.26
N LYS A 15 -17.59 -12.75 -7.27
CA LYS A 15 -16.76 -12.94 -6.09
C LYS A 15 -15.90 -11.70 -5.86
N ARG A 16 -15.98 -11.14 -4.65
CA ARG A 16 -15.16 -10.01 -4.19
C ARG A 16 -14.39 -10.44 -2.95
N VAL A 17 -13.06 -10.41 -3.00
CA VAL A 17 -12.20 -10.78 -1.87
C VAL A 17 -11.19 -9.69 -1.57
N MET A 18 -10.78 -9.61 -0.31
CA MET A 18 -9.69 -8.76 0.14
C MET A 18 -8.68 -9.63 0.89
N PHE A 19 -7.44 -9.65 0.43
CA PHE A 19 -6.35 -10.33 1.15
C PHE A 19 -5.66 -9.35 2.07
N PHE A 20 -5.54 -9.72 3.34
CA PHE A 20 -4.84 -8.92 4.34
C PHE A 20 -4.00 -9.78 5.28
N GLY A 21 -3.01 -9.16 5.90
CA GLY A 21 -2.00 -9.80 6.74
C GLY A 21 -0.65 -9.11 6.58
N MET A 22 0.34 -9.56 7.35
CA MET A 22 1.69 -8.99 7.36
C MET A 22 2.35 -8.97 5.97
N SER A 23 3.30 -8.05 5.80
CA SER A 23 4.12 -7.98 4.59
C SER A 23 4.85 -9.30 4.35
N GLY A 24 4.95 -9.72 3.09
CA GLY A 24 5.68 -10.92 2.68
C GLY A 24 4.93 -12.25 2.77
N LEU A 25 3.70 -12.31 3.30
CA LEU A 25 2.88 -13.52 3.41
C LEU A 25 2.28 -14.06 2.10
N GLY A 26 2.64 -13.48 0.95
CA GLY A 26 2.21 -13.98 -0.36
C GLY A 26 0.88 -13.42 -0.88
N LYS A 27 0.32 -12.37 -0.26
CA LYS A 27 -0.90 -11.67 -0.73
C LYS A 27 -0.85 -11.32 -2.23
N THR A 28 0.22 -10.64 -2.64
CA THR A 28 0.43 -10.24 -4.04
C THR A 28 0.67 -11.42 -4.96
N HIS A 29 1.32 -12.49 -4.47
CA HIS A 29 1.49 -13.72 -5.26
C HIS A 29 0.14 -14.36 -5.58
N MET A 30 -0.72 -14.54 -4.57
CA MET A 30 -2.06 -15.08 -4.77
C MET A 30 -2.91 -14.17 -5.67
N SER A 31 -2.83 -12.85 -5.47
CA SER A 31 -3.56 -11.88 -6.30
C SER A 31 -3.13 -11.92 -7.77
N THR A 32 -1.83 -12.08 -8.02
CA THR A 32 -1.28 -12.23 -9.37
C THR A 32 -1.72 -13.55 -10.00
N THR A 33 -1.75 -14.64 -9.24
CA THR A 33 -2.26 -15.94 -9.69
C THR A 33 -3.74 -15.89 -10.03
N LEU A 34 -4.57 -15.18 -9.26
CA LEU A 34 -5.98 -14.98 -9.61
C LEU A 34 -6.14 -14.11 -10.85
N ARG A 35 -5.38 -13.00 -10.94
CA ARG A 35 -5.35 -12.12 -12.11
C ARG A 35 -4.99 -12.87 -13.39
N SER A 36 -4.03 -13.80 -13.35
CA SER A 36 -3.57 -14.53 -14.53
C SER A 36 -4.62 -15.46 -15.14
N THR A 37 -5.66 -15.83 -14.37
CA THR A 37 -6.83 -16.56 -14.91
C THR A 37 -7.68 -15.73 -15.88
N GLY A 38 -7.52 -14.40 -15.90
CA GLY A 38 -8.26 -13.48 -16.76
C GLY A 38 -9.62 -13.04 -16.22
N ASN A 39 -10.15 -13.69 -15.19
CA ASN A 39 -11.50 -13.41 -14.66
C ASN A 39 -11.52 -12.48 -13.44
N TRP A 40 -10.34 -12.16 -12.88
CA TRP A 40 -10.20 -11.34 -11.68
C TRP A 40 -9.58 -9.98 -12.00
N TYR A 41 -10.27 -8.92 -11.62
CA TYR A 41 -9.70 -7.59 -11.54
C TYR A 41 -8.85 -7.46 -10.29
N HIS A 42 -7.56 -7.14 -10.45
CA HIS A 42 -6.61 -6.96 -9.35
C HIS A 42 -6.47 -5.48 -9.00
N TYR A 43 -6.99 -5.11 -7.83
CA TYR A 43 -6.78 -3.81 -7.22
C TYR A 43 -5.65 -3.89 -6.19
N SER A 44 -4.49 -3.32 -6.53
CA SER A 44 -3.35 -3.23 -5.60
C SER A 44 -3.37 -1.90 -4.86
N ILE A 45 -3.43 -1.98 -3.53
CA ILE A 45 -3.40 -0.82 -2.64
C ILE A 45 -2.06 -0.08 -2.76
N ASP A 46 -0.94 -0.81 -2.76
CA ASP A 46 0.39 -0.21 -2.90
C ASP A 46 0.56 0.57 -4.20
N TYR A 47 0.07 -0.01 -5.32
CA TYR A 47 0.08 0.67 -6.60
C TYR A 47 -0.77 1.94 -6.57
N ARG A 48 -1.95 1.89 -5.92
CA ARG A 48 -2.84 3.05 -5.78
C ARG A 48 -2.21 4.15 -4.93
N ILE A 49 -1.56 3.81 -3.82
CA ILE A 49 -0.85 4.76 -2.96
C ILE A 49 0.17 5.53 -3.79
N GLY A 50 1.06 4.82 -4.50
CA GLY A 50 2.14 5.45 -5.26
C GLY A 50 1.66 6.27 -6.46
N THR A 51 0.60 5.86 -7.13
CA THR A 51 0.09 6.54 -8.34
C THR A 51 -0.92 7.64 -8.08
N ARG A 52 -1.66 7.58 -6.97
CA ARG A 52 -2.74 8.55 -6.67
C ARG A 52 -2.45 9.45 -5.48
N TYR A 53 -2.02 8.88 -4.36
CA TYR A 53 -2.04 9.60 -3.08
C TYR A 53 -0.67 10.15 -2.69
N MET A 54 0.40 9.48 -3.10
CA MET A 54 1.78 9.89 -2.82
C MET A 54 2.52 10.38 -4.06
N GLY A 55 1.91 10.35 -5.25
CA GLY A 55 2.57 10.72 -6.50
C GLY A 55 3.21 12.11 -6.45
N GLU A 56 2.43 13.12 -6.02
CA GLU A 56 2.91 14.49 -5.86
C GLU A 56 3.99 14.60 -4.77
N LEU A 57 3.80 13.96 -3.62
CA LEU A 57 4.78 13.96 -2.52
C LEU A 57 6.15 13.43 -2.96
N ILE A 58 6.15 12.33 -3.71
CA ILE A 58 7.36 11.70 -4.26
C ILE A 58 8.03 12.64 -5.26
N VAL A 59 7.26 13.20 -6.20
CA VAL A 59 7.77 14.11 -7.23
C VAL A 59 8.31 15.40 -6.63
N ASP A 60 7.61 15.98 -5.65
CA ASP A 60 8.02 17.22 -5.00
C ASP A 60 9.26 17.04 -4.14
N ASN A 61 9.42 15.88 -3.48
CA ASN A 61 10.68 15.55 -2.81
C ASN A 61 11.84 15.45 -3.81
N ALA A 62 11.64 14.85 -4.98
CA ALA A 62 12.66 14.78 -6.03
C ALA A 62 12.99 16.18 -6.61
N LYS A 63 11.97 17.02 -6.84
CA LYS A 63 12.17 18.42 -7.23
C LYS A 63 12.93 19.19 -6.16
N PHE A 64 12.58 19.03 -4.88
CA PHE A 64 13.28 19.70 -3.77
C PHE A 64 14.78 19.41 -3.78
N GLU A 65 15.19 18.17 -4.01
CA GLU A 65 16.59 17.81 -4.17
C GLU A 65 17.20 18.39 -5.45
N ALA A 66 16.50 18.32 -6.58
CA ALA A 66 16.97 18.90 -7.85
C ALA A 66 17.17 20.42 -7.77
N MET A 67 16.33 21.13 -7.00
CA MET A 67 16.42 22.59 -6.82
C MET A 67 17.70 23.04 -6.09
N LYS A 68 18.41 22.14 -5.41
CA LYS A 68 19.71 22.42 -4.78
C LYS A 68 20.86 22.47 -5.80
N VAL A 69 20.65 21.93 -7.01
CA VAL A 69 21.63 21.92 -8.10
C VAL A 69 21.29 23.05 -9.08
N PRO A 70 22.09 24.13 -9.19
CA PRO A 70 21.75 25.30 -10.01
C PRO A 70 21.36 24.96 -11.45
N PHE A 71 22.10 24.05 -12.09
CA PHE A 71 21.80 23.58 -13.44
C PHE A 71 20.40 22.96 -13.57
N LEU A 72 20.02 22.06 -12.64
CA LEU A 72 18.70 21.41 -12.68
C LEU A 72 17.59 22.41 -12.31
N ARG A 73 17.86 23.32 -11.37
CA ARG A 73 16.95 24.38 -10.98
C ARG A 73 16.57 25.26 -12.18
N ASP A 74 17.55 25.73 -12.95
CA ASP A 74 17.28 26.62 -14.09
C ASP A 74 16.47 25.90 -15.18
N LEU A 75 16.74 24.61 -15.41
CA LEU A 75 15.96 23.78 -16.34
C LEU A 75 14.52 23.54 -15.86
N LEU A 76 14.32 23.32 -14.55
CA LEU A 76 12.98 23.14 -13.98
C LEU A 76 12.16 24.43 -13.97
N LEU A 77 12.79 25.57 -13.63
CA LEU A 77 12.09 26.87 -13.57
C LEU A 77 11.75 27.44 -14.96
N SER A 78 12.47 27.02 -16.00
CA SER A 78 12.20 27.39 -17.39
C SER A 78 11.26 26.42 -18.12
N ASP A 79 10.73 25.42 -17.42
CA ASP A 79 9.96 24.30 -17.99
C ASP A 79 10.69 23.53 -19.10
N SER A 80 12.04 23.58 -19.11
CA SER A 80 12.87 22.85 -20.07
C SER A 80 12.92 21.34 -19.78
N ILE A 81 12.72 20.95 -18.52
CA ILE A 81 12.61 19.56 -18.07
C ILE A 81 11.48 19.41 -17.06
N TYR A 82 11.00 18.17 -16.87
CA TYR A 82 10.07 17.81 -15.80
C TYR A 82 10.53 16.55 -15.08
N ILE A 83 10.05 16.35 -13.84
CA ILE A 83 10.31 15.16 -13.03
C ILE A 83 9.00 14.40 -12.84
N SER A 84 9.03 13.09 -13.06
CA SER A 84 7.92 12.16 -12.79
C SER A 84 8.44 10.93 -12.06
N SER A 85 7.61 10.34 -11.20
CA SER A 85 7.87 9.03 -10.63
C SER A 85 7.42 7.93 -11.60
N ASN A 86 8.17 6.83 -11.65
CA ASN A 86 7.80 5.63 -12.41
C ASN A 86 7.34 4.54 -11.45
N VAL A 87 6.09 4.65 -11.01
CA VAL A 87 5.45 3.64 -10.14
C VAL A 87 4.74 2.63 -11.01
N THR A 88 5.08 1.35 -10.86
CA THR A 88 4.40 0.23 -11.52
C THR A 88 3.90 -0.77 -10.47
N PHE A 89 3.16 -1.80 -10.89
CA PHE A 89 2.75 -2.88 -9.99
C PHE A 89 3.96 -3.62 -9.40
N GLU A 90 5.05 -3.73 -10.16
CA GLU A 90 6.28 -4.43 -9.81
C GLU A 90 7.32 -3.50 -9.17
N ASN A 91 7.20 -2.18 -9.37
CA ASN A 91 8.14 -1.19 -8.88
C ASN A 91 7.48 -0.14 -7.97
N LEU A 92 7.58 -0.40 -6.67
CA LEU A 92 7.14 0.50 -5.60
C LEU A 92 8.31 1.24 -4.93
N SER A 93 9.52 1.15 -5.52
CA SER A 93 10.70 1.84 -5.00
C SER A 93 10.50 3.34 -4.79
N PRO A 94 9.76 4.10 -5.63
CA PRO A 94 9.56 5.52 -5.40
C PRO A 94 8.87 5.84 -4.05
N VAL A 95 7.89 5.03 -3.64
CA VAL A 95 7.22 5.17 -2.34
C VAL A 95 8.23 4.90 -1.22
N SER A 96 8.96 3.79 -1.33
CA SER A 96 9.97 3.42 -0.33
C SER A 96 11.09 4.48 -0.19
N SER A 97 11.56 5.04 -1.30
CA SER A 97 12.55 6.11 -1.31
C SER A 97 12.04 7.39 -0.67
N TYR A 98 10.76 7.73 -0.85
CA TYR A 98 10.15 8.85 -0.13
C TYR A 98 10.10 8.60 1.37
N LEU A 99 9.62 7.44 1.82
CA LEU A 99 9.52 7.13 3.25
C LEU A 99 10.89 7.17 3.95
N GLY A 100 11.91 6.62 3.30
CA GLY A 100 13.28 6.58 3.79
C GLY A 100 13.40 5.85 5.13
N LYS A 101 14.43 6.21 5.90
CA LYS A 101 14.74 5.62 7.21
C LYS A 101 15.08 6.72 8.21
N PRO A 102 14.68 6.61 9.49
CA PRO A 102 15.11 7.56 10.49
C PRO A 102 16.61 7.41 10.73
N GLY A 103 17.35 8.51 10.84
CA GLY A 103 18.80 8.45 11.08
C GLY A 103 19.52 9.77 10.79
N ALA A 104 20.86 9.72 10.84
CA ALA A 104 21.70 10.86 10.55
C ALA A 104 21.67 11.19 9.04
N PRO A 105 21.43 12.46 8.64
CA PRO A 105 21.46 12.86 7.23
C PRO A 105 22.78 12.56 6.52
N ALA A 106 23.91 12.62 7.24
CA ALA A 106 25.23 12.29 6.71
C ALA A 106 25.34 10.82 6.25
N ASP A 107 24.57 9.92 6.86
CA ASP A 107 24.54 8.49 6.56
C ASP A 107 23.32 8.09 5.70
N GLY A 108 22.66 9.08 5.08
CA GLY A 108 21.45 8.86 4.26
C GLY A 108 20.15 8.67 5.05
N GLY A 109 20.15 8.98 6.35
CA GLY A 109 18.96 8.97 7.20
C GLY A 109 18.14 10.27 7.12
N ILE A 110 16.91 10.20 7.60
CA ILE A 110 15.97 11.32 7.68
C ILE A 110 15.83 11.74 9.15
N PRO A 111 15.85 13.05 9.48
CA PRO A 111 15.57 13.52 10.82
C PRO A 111 14.22 13.00 11.32
N ILE A 112 14.15 12.57 12.59
CA ILE A 112 12.99 11.85 13.14
C ILE A 112 11.66 12.60 12.94
N ILE A 113 11.66 13.93 13.03
CA ILE A 113 10.47 14.77 12.82
C ILE A 113 9.95 14.62 11.39
N GLU A 114 10.84 14.69 10.40
CA GLU A 114 10.50 14.54 9.00
C GLU A 114 10.08 13.10 8.68
N TYR A 115 10.76 12.11 9.26
CA TYR A 115 10.38 10.70 9.11
C TYR A 115 8.94 10.45 9.61
N ARG A 116 8.58 10.94 10.81
CA ARG A 116 7.21 10.85 11.36
C ARG A 116 6.19 11.52 10.45
N ARG A 117 6.51 12.69 9.90
CA ARG A 117 5.64 13.40 8.95
C ARG A 117 5.37 12.54 7.70
N ARG A 118 6.39 11.89 7.14
CA ARG A 118 6.25 11.02 5.96
C ARG A 118 5.47 9.74 6.27
N GLN A 119 5.67 9.16 7.45
CA GLN A 119 4.89 8.00 7.92
C GLN A 119 3.40 8.33 8.05
N GLU A 120 3.06 9.51 8.57
CA GLU A 120 1.67 9.94 8.68
C GLU A 120 1.01 10.16 7.31
N GLN A 121 1.75 10.74 6.36
CA GLN A 121 1.28 10.86 4.98
C GLN A 121 1.03 9.51 4.32
N PHE A 122 1.89 8.52 4.58
CA PHE A 122 1.69 7.16 4.11
C PHE A 122 0.45 6.53 4.72
N ARG A 123 0.27 6.64 6.03
CA ARG A 123 -0.92 6.16 6.74
C ARG A 123 -2.21 6.71 6.11
N HIS A 124 -2.29 8.03 5.93
CA HIS A 124 -3.42 8.66 5.27
C HIS A 124 -3.63 8.15 3.84
N SER A 125 -2.54 8.02 3.08
CA SER A 125 -2.59 7.53 1.69
C SER A 125 -3.10 6.09 1.59
N GLU A 126 -2.66 5.22 2.50
CA GLU A 126 -3.11 3.82 2.53
C GLU A 126 -4.57 3.69 2.95
N ILE A 127 -5.01 4.44 3.96
CA ILE A 127 -6.43 4.47 4.36
C ILE A 127 -7.29 4.92 3.18
N GLN A 128 -6.94 6.02 2.50
CA GLN A 128 -7.71 6.49 1.35
C GLN A 128 -7.70 5.48 0.18
N ALA A 129 -6.57 4.81 -0.07
CA ALA A 129 -6.51 3.74 -1.07
C ALA A 129 -7.39 2.54 -0.68
N LEU A 130 -7.49 2.18 0.60
CA LEU A 130 -8.41 1.15 1.07
C LEU A 130 -9.87 1.61 0.90
N GLU A 131 -10.17 2.87 1.16
CA GLU A 131 -11.51 3.44 0.98
C GLU A 131 -11.98 3.47 -0.48
N ASP A 132 -11.05 3.52 -1.44
CA ASP A 132 -11.30 3.41 -2.88
C ASP A 132 -11.76 2.00 -3.34
N THR A 133 -11.74 1.00 -2.46
CA THR A 133 -12.03 -0.41 -2.82
C THR A 133 -13.39 -0.60 -3.50
N GLU A 134 -14.45 0.02 -2.98
CA GLU A 134 -15.80 -0.07 -3.57
C GLU A 134 -15.84 0.52 -4.97
N TYR A 135 -15.24 1.71 -5.14
CA TYR A 135 -15.14 2.38 -6.42
C TYR A 135 -14.48 1.48 -7.48
N PHE A 136 -13.38 0.81 -7.13
CA PHE A 136 -12.69 -0.09 -8.06
C PHE A 136 -13.42 -1.41 -8.27
N ALA A 137 -14.10 -1.96 -7.27
CA ALA A 137 -14.92 -3.15 -7.42
C ALA A 137 -16.07 -2.92 -8.43
N ASP A 138 -16.70 -1.75 -8.36
CA ASP A 138 -17.78 -1.38 -9.29
C ASP A 138 -17.24 -0.98 -10.66
N ARG A 139 -16.09 -0.31 -10.72
CA ARG A 139 -15.42 0.04 -11.97
C ARG A 139 -14.97 -1.21 -12.74
N ALA A 140 -14.42 -2.20 -12.04
CA ALA A 140 -13.99 -3.49 -12.60
C ALA A 140 -15.11 -4.15 -13.41
N ARG A 141 -16.32 -4.17 -12.83
CA ARG A 141 -17.51 -4.70 -13.50
C ARG A 141 -17.98 -3.79 -14.63
N ARG A 142 -18.23 -2.51 -14.33
CA ARG A 142 -18.91 -1.60 -15.26
C ARG A 142 -18.11 -1.27 -16.51
N LEU A 143 -16.79 -1.08 -16.38
CA LEU A 143 -15.95 -0.66 -17.50
C LEU A 143 -15.29 -1.83 -18.22
N TYR A 144 -14.89 -2.85 -17.46
CA TYR A 144 -14.03 -3.92 -17.98
C TYR A 144 -14.73 -5.27 -18.02
N GLY A 145 -15.93 -5.41 -17.45
CA GLY A 145 -16.70 -6.65 -17.48
C GLY A 145 -16.12 -7.78 -16.63
N TYR A 146 -15.20 -7.51 -15.70
CA TYR A 146 -14.64 -8.56 -14.85
C TYR A 146 -15.71 -9.19 -13.96
N SER A 147 -15.73 -10.52 -13.92
CA SER A 147 -16.64 -11.29 -13.06
C SER A 147 -16.23 -11.22 -11.60
N HIS A 148 -14.94 -11.13 -11.31
CA HIS A 148 -14.42 -11.20 -9.95
C HIS A 148 -13.48 -10.05 -9.64
N PHE A 149 -13.35 -9.74 -8.36
CA PHE A 149 -12.55 -8.63 -7.86
C PHE A 149 -11.70 -9.07 -6.68
N ILE A 150 -10.43 -8.68 -6.69
CA ILE A 150 -9.52 -8.86 -5.56
C ILE A 150 -8.88 -7.53 -5.15
N CYS A 151 -9.01 -7.19 -3.88
CA CYS A 151 -8.26 -6.15 -3.20
C CYS A 151 -7.01 -6.76 -2.53
N ASP A 152 -5.84 -6.38 -3.01
CA ASP A 152 -4.53 -6.78 -2.51
C ASP A 152 -3.96 -5.66 -1.63
N THR A 153 -4.04 -5.84 -0.31
CA THR A 153 -3.69 -4.79 0.65
C THR A 153 -2.20 -4.71 0.93
N GLY A 154 -1.75 -3.55 1.43
CA GLY A 154 -0.44 -3.41 2.04
C GLY A 154 -0.30 -4.25 3.32
N GLY A 155 0.93 -4.44 3.78
CA GLY A 155 1.18 -5.12 5.06
C GLY A 155 0.73 -4.34 6.29
N SER A 156 0.60 -3.02 6.15
CA SER A 156 0.35 -2.06 7.23
C SER A 156 -1.12 -1.85 7.56
N ILE A 157 -2.06 -2.43 6.80
CA ILE A 157 -3.49 -2.42 7.19
C ILE A 157 -3.71 -2.93 8.62
N CYS A 158 -2.91 -3.92 9.07
CA CYS A 158 -2.97 -4.44 10.44
C CYS A 158 -2.61 -3.41 11.51
N GLU A 159 -1.87 -2.35 11.15
CA GLU A 159 -1.53 -1.24 12.03
C GLU A 159 -2.65 -0.19 12.12
N TRP A 160 -3.54 -0.15 11.11
CA TRP A 160 -4.58 0.89 10.96
C TRP A 160 -5.94 0.47 11.48
N ILE A 161 -6.17 -0.84 11.61
CA ILE A 161 -7.41 -1.39 12.14
C ILE A 161 -7.27 -1.65 13.64
N ASN A 162 -8.32 -1.36 14.40
CA ASN A 162 -8.37 -1.78 15.80
C ASN A 162 -8.89 -3.21 15.90
N VAL A 163 -7.99 -4.17 16.08
CA VAL A 163 -8.33 -5.60 16.21
C VAL A 163 -9.20 -5.94 17.42
N ASN A 164 -9.25 -5.05 18.43
CA ASN A 164 -10.08 -5.23 19.61
C ASN A 164 -11.46 -4.57 19.48
N ASP A 165 -11.72 -3.88 18.36
CA ASP A 165 -13.01 -3.27 18.06
C ASP A 165 -13.69 -4.03 16.93
N GLU A 166 -14.72 -4.82 17.26
CA GLU A 166 -15.54 -5.54 16.29
C GLU A 166 -16.26 -4.62 15.29
N LYS A 167 -16.34 -3.31 15.61
CA LYS A 167 -16.95 -2.27 14.79
C LYS A 167 -15.92 -1.28 14.25
N ASP A 168 -14.66 -1.68 14.13
CA ASP A 168 -13.63 -0.89 13.48
C ASP A 168 -14.18 -0.31 12.15
N PRO A 169 -14.18 1.03 11.97
CA PRO A 169 -14.87 1.65 10.84
C PRO A 169 -14.34 1.19 9.49
N LEU A 170 -13.03 1.00 9.37
CA LEU A 170 -12.37 0.62 8.13
C LEU A 170 -12.71 -0.84 7.77
N MET A 171 -12.58 -1.76 8.72
CA MET A 171 -12.95 -3.17 8.52
C MET A 171 -14.45 -3.35 8.31
N THR A 172 -15.29 -2.58 9.00
CA THR A 172 -16.75 -2.59 8.77
C THR A 172 -17.06 -2.21 7.32
N LYS A 173 -16.45 -1.14 6.82
CA LYS A 173 -16.61 -0.71 5.42
C LYS A 173 -16.11 -1.78 4.44
N LEU A 174 -14.86 -2.23 4.61
CA LEU A 174 -14.23 -3.20 3.71
C LEU A 174 -14.96 -4.55 3.68
N SER A 175 -15.41 -5.04 4.85
CA SER A 175 -16.13 -6.32 4.94
C SER A 175 -17.53 -6.27 4.33
N ASN A 176 -18.11 -5.10 4.14
CA ASN A 176 -19.36 -4.92 3.38
C ASN A 176 -19.14 -4.95 1.86
N ILE A 177 -17.91 -4.70 1.40
CA ILE A 177 -17.56 -4.62 -0.02
C ILE A 177 -16.93 -5.92 -0.54
N CYS A 178 -16.13 -6.58 0.31
CA CYS A 178 -15.36 -7.79 -0.01
C CYS A 178 -15.44 -8.79 1.14
N LEU A 179 -15.19 -10.07 0.84
CA LEU A 179 -14.86 -11.07 1.86
C LEU A 179 -13.42 -10.83 2.34
N PRO A 180 -13.18 -10.47 3.63
CA PRO A 180 -11.83 -10.40 4.16
C PRO A 180 -11.26 -11.81 4.33
N VAL A 181 -10.09 -12.06 3.76
CA VAL A 181 -9.33 -13.31 3.94
C VAL A 181 -8.00 -12.96 4.58
N TRP A 182 -7.87 -13.38 5.83
CA TRP A 182 -6.64 -13.20 6.59
C TRP A 182 -5.63 -14.27 6.20
N ILE A 183 -4.46 -13.86 5.75
CA ILE A 183 -3.31 -14.76 5.61
C ILE A 183 -2.56 -14.72 6.94
N LYS A 184 -2.62 -15.83 7.67
CA LYS A 184 -1.91 -15.99 8.94
C LYS A 184 -0.46 -16.40 8.67
N GLY A 185 0.48 -15.67 9.26
CA GLY A 185 1.89 -16.08 9.31
C GLY A 185 2.16 -17.09 10.42
N ASP A 186 3.22 -17.87 10.25
CA ASP A 186 3.79 -18.76 11.26
C ASP A 186 5.21 -18.29 11.66
N ASP A 187 5.80 -18.98 12.64
CA ASP A 187 7.13 -18.65 13.17
C ASP A 187 8.21 -18.80 12.09
N ALA A 188 8.07 -19.80 11.21
CA ALA A 188 8.98 -20.01 10.09
C ALA A 188 8.96 -18.82 9.11
N HIS A 189 7.76 -18.30 8.81
CA HIS A 189 7.62 -17.11 7.97
C HIS A 189 8.21 -15.87 8.62
N THR A 190 8.03 -15.72 9.93
CA THR A 190 8.61 -14.61 10.70
C THR A 190 10.14 -14.64 10.64
N ASN A 191 10.75 -15.82 10.82
CA ASN A 191 12.20 -15.98 10.70
C ASN A 191 12.69 -15.65 9.28
N ALA A 192 12.00 -16.14 8.25
CA ALA A 192 12.33 -15.83 6.86
C ALA A 192 12.15 -14.33 6.53
N LEU A 193 11.25 -13.61 7.21
CA LEU A 193 11.13 -12.15 7.10
C LEU A 193 12.31 -11.43 7.73
N VAL A 194 12.71 -11.83 8.95
CA VAL A 194 13.87 -11.26 9.65
C VAL A 194 15.14 -11.44 8.82
N GLU A 195 15.42 -12.64 8.33
CA GLU A 195 16.59 -12.90 7.49
C GLU A 195 16.60 -12.06 6.20
N ARG A 196 15.44 -11.83 5.59
CA ARG A 196 15.32 -10.98 4.40
C ARG A 196 15.51 -9.50 4.75
N PHE A 197 15.00 -9.08 5.90
CA PHE A 197 15.15 -7.71 6.38
C PHE A 197 16.61 -7.36 6.69
N ASP A 198 17.33 -8.26 7.35
CA ASP A 198 18.77 -8.07 7.63
C ASP A 198 19.59 -7.92 6.36
N LYS A 199 19.23 -8.67 5.30
CA LYS A 199 19.90 -8.60 3.99
C LYS A 199 19.53 -7.34 3.20
N ALA A 200 18.29 -6.88 3.29
CA ALA A 200 17.77 -5.75 2.52
C ALA A 200 16.66 -5.01 3.29
N PRO A 201 17.02 -4.13 4.24
CA PRO A 201 16.05 -3.47 5.10
C PRO A 201 15.17 -2.52 4.29
N LYS A 202 13.91 -2.88 4.11
CA LYS A 202 12.87 -2.05 3.47
C LYS A 202 12.32 -1.03 4.48
N PRO A 203 11.78 0.11 4.03
CA PRO A 203 11.03 1.01 4.91
C PRO A 203 9.86 0.25 5.54
N MET A 204 9.73 0.35 6.86
CA MET A 204 8.64 -0.22 7.63
C MET A 204 7.67 0.89 8.01
N SER A 205 6.39 0.56 8.03
CA SER A 205 5.37 1.44 8.59
C SER A 205 5.14 1.07 10.04
N TYR A 206 5.06 2.08 10.90
CA TYR A 206 4.88 1.90 12.34
C TYR A 206 3.74 2.77 12.82
N GLN A 207 3.02 2.30 13.85
CA GLN A 207 2.08 3.13 14.60
C GLN A 207 2.79 4.36 15.20
N PRO A 208 2.18 5.57 15.15
CA PRO A 208 2.76 6.78 15.73
C PRO A 208 3.22 6.60 17.19
N GLU A 209 2.45 5.84 17.98
CA GLU A 209 2.69 5.57 19.40
C GLU A 209 4.00 4.81 19.65
N PHE A 210 4.45 4.02 18.68
CA PHE A 210 5.74 3.32 18.75
C PHE A 210 6.89 4.31 18.93
N PHE A 211 6.82 5.48 18.29
CA PHE A 211 7.86 6.51 18.37
C PHE A 211 7.76 7.38 19.63
N LEU A 212 6.69 7.26 20.42
CA LEU A 212 6.51 8.02 21.67
C LEU A 212 7.14 7.31 22.87
N LYS A 213 7.46 6.02 22.74
CA LYS A 213 8.17 5.23 23.76
C LYS A 213 9.67 5.40 23.55
N CYS A 214 10.26 6.38 24.22
CA CYS A 214 11.70 6.50 24.40
C CYS A 214 12.03 6.38 25.89
#